data_AF-A0A1I3T5K3-F1
#
_entry.id   AF-A0A1I3T5K3-F1
#
_cell.length_a   1.000
_cell.length_b   1.000
_cell.length_c   1.000
_cell.angle_alpha   90.00
_cell.angle_beta   90.00
_cell.angle_gamma   90.00
#
_symmetry.space_group_name_H-M   'P 1'
#
loop_
_entity.id
_entity.type
_entity.pdbx_description
1 polymer ?
#
loop_
_entity_poly.entity_id
_entity_poly.type
_entity_poly.pdbx_seq_one_letter_code
_entity_poly.pdbx_strand_id
1 'polypeptide(L)'
;MQYSYFFDADKTHRLEFTMTVLNYTPDTVNDQVIVLLGATVTEIIDNEEVAKQTKLGTFHFDPESQSLDVNRIRIAEQNKWIFEITNNKKPDEAIVMGLITTTTTGNPIGLDIESINTGFNADLRANNLAILEATYVPPVLDQLILEAYFATAEWPKGFTTNSGIYDSMRQMYQLQDFTQRIEIADSTKFAIQLNAAPLSLPAANNDIFGIRVDGVGNFTLMKGHIKFVQEGADPVLDAVLVALDKQVAPADFYGFNSFLAPSKLLIEGDGISNLTFTYAGKVLHATYNPMKPVVSMQMNSYEGVPVNLDNMLVTYYK
;
A
#
# COMPACT_ATOMS: atom_id res chain seq x y z
N MET A 1 -20.70 -3.03 14.30
CA MET A 1 -19.82 -2.88 13.12
C MET A 1 -20.67 -2.91 11.87
N GLN A 2 -20.33 -2.12 10.86
CA GLN A 2 -20.98 -2.10 9.55
C GLN A 2 -19.91 -2.18 8.45
N TYR A 3 -20.17 -2.99 7.43
CA TYR A 3 -19.36 -3.15 6.22
C TYR A 3 -20.19 -2.70 5.04
N SER A 4 -19.75 -1.67 4.34
CA SER A 4 -20.46 -1.10 3.19
C SER A 4 -19.67 -1.42 1.92
N TYR A 5 -20.19 -2.34 1.10
CA TYR A 5 -19.60 -2.77 -0.16
C TYR A 5 -20.21 -1.98 -1.32
N PHE A 6 -19.42 -1.20 -2.05
CA PHE A 6 -19.92 -0.32 -3.13
C PHE A 6 -19.78 -0.95 -4.50
N PHE A 7 -20.73 -0.69 -5.39
CA PHE A 7 -20.77 -1.22 -6.76
C PHE A 7 -20.66 -0.14 -7.84
N ASP A 8 -20.67 1.12 -7.44
CA ASP A 8 -20.43 2.29 -8.30
C ASP A 8 -19.52 3.32 -7.58
N ALA A 9 -18.96 4.24 -8.36
CA ALA A 9 -18.03 5.25 -7.86
C ALA A 9 -18.71 6.32 -6.98
N ASP A 10 -20.00 6.55 -7.22
CA ASP A 10 -20.82 7.54 -6.52
C ASP A 10 -21.35 7.02 -5.16
N LYS A 11 -21.05 5.76 -4.82
CA LYS A 11 -21.51 5.04 -3.62
C LYS A 11 -23.03 4.97 -3.48
N THR A 12 -23.75 5.10 -4.60
CA THR A 12 -25.22 5.05 -4.66
C THR A 12 -25.74 3.63 -4.55
N HIS A 13 -25.01 2.65 -5.07
CA HIS A 13 -25.33 1.23 -5.00
C HIS A 13 -24.39 0.49 -4.06
N ARG A 14 -24.93 -0.10 -2.98
CA ARG A 14 -24.13 -0.80 -1.97
C ARG A 14 -24.83 -1.97 -1.29
N LEU A 15 -24.03 -2.90 -0.77
CA LEU A 15 -24.46 -3.88 0.24
C LEU A 15 -23.92 -3.45 1.60
N GLU A 16 -24.80 -3.28 2.58
CA GLU A 16 -24.44 -3.02 3.96
C GLU A 16 -24.59 -4.29 4.78
N PHE A 17 -23.49 -4.80 5.32
CA PHE A 17 -23.48 -5.92 6.25
C PHE A 17 -23.15 -5.41 7.65
N THR A 18 -24.11 -5.56 8.56
CA THR A 18 -24.06 -5.02 9.92
C THR A 18 -24.07 -6.14 10.94
N MET A 19 -23.18 -6.05 11.92
CA MET A 19 -23.10 -6.94 13.08
C MET A 19 -23.31 -6.15 14.38
N THR A 20 -24.20 -6.64 15.22
CA THR A 20 -24.60 -5.99 16.46
C THR A 20 -24.68 -7.02 17.58
N VAL A 21 -23.98 -6.76 18.68
CA VAL A 21 -24.18 -7.50 19.93
C VAL A 21 -25.52 -7.08 20.52
N LEU A 22 -26.45 -8.02 20.62
CA LEU A 22 -27.80 -7.77 21.15
C LEU A 22 -27.88 -8.03 22.65
N ASN A 23 -27.14 -9.03 23.12
CA ASN A 23 -27.09 -9.39 24.53
C ASN A 23 -25.77 -10.11 24.87
N TYR A 24 -25.35 -10.04 26.13
CA TYR A 24 -24.26 -10.84 26.66
C TYR A 24 -24.61 -11.37 28.06
N THR A 25 -24.26 -12.62 28.33
CA THR A 25 -24.51 -13.27 29.61
C THR A 25 -23.24 -14.01 30.05
N PRO A 26 -22.73 -13.78 31.27
CA PRO A 26 -21.63 -14.57 31.81
C PRO A 26 -22.12 -15.99 32.13
N ASP A 27 -21.40 -16.99 31.65
CA ASP A 27 -21.53 -18.39 32.05
C ASP A 27 -20.45 -18.71 33.10
N THR A 28 -20.82 -18.55 34.36
CA THR A 28 -19.91 -18.77 35.49
C THR A 28 -19.55 -20.23 35.72
N VAL A 29 -20.25 -21.18 35.07
CA VAL A 29 -19.98 -22.62 35.21
C VAL A 29 -18.87 -23.04 34.28
N ASN A 30 -18.87 -22.51 33.05
CA ASN A 30 -17.88 -22.84 32.02
C ASN A 30 -16.80 -21.77 31.84
N ASP A 31 -16.80 -20.74 32.69
CA ASP A 31 -15.91 -19.56 32.62
C ASP A 31 -15.92 -18.90 31.24
N GLN A 32 -17.12 -18.66 30.71
CA GLN A 32 -17.34 -18.15 29.35
C GLN A 32 -18.25 -16.93 29.33
N VAL A 33 -18.21 -16.18 28.23
CA VAL A 33 -19.19 -15.13 27.91
C VAL A 33 -20.03 -15.61 26.74
N ILE A 34 -21.34 -15.73 26.97
CA ILE A 34 -22.33 -16.04 25.93
C ILE A 34 -22.77 -14.73 25.30
N VAL A 35 -22.62 -14.59 23.99
CA VAL A 35 -22.99 -13.39 23.23
C VAL A 35 -24.07 -13.75 22.23
N LEU A 36 -25.20 -13.06 22.28
CA LEU A 36 -26.21 -13.09 21.21
C LEU A 36 -25.86 -12.01 20.19
N LEU A 37 -25.48 -12.44 18.99
CA LEU A 37 -25.12 -11.58 17.89
C LEU A 37 -26.27 -11.53 16.87
N GLY A 38 -26.63 -10.33 16.45
CA GLY A 38 -27.48 -10.08 15.29
C GLY A 38 -26.65 -9.65 14.11
N ALA A 39 -26.86 -10.28 12.97
CA ALA A 39 -26.25 -9.90 11.70
C ALA A 39 -27.34 -9.52 10.70
N THR A 40 -27.11 -8.48 9.91
CA THR A 40 -28.04 -8.01 8.87
C THR A 40 -27.26 -7.72 7.62
N VAL A 41 -27.76 -8.13 6.45
CA VAL A 41 -27.29 -7.67 5.15
C VAL A 41 -28.43 -6.93 4.45
N THR A 42 -28.16 -5.73 3.97
CA THR A 42 -29.11 -4.87 3.26
C THR A 42 -28.50 -4.45 1.93
N GLU A 43 -29.25 -4.54 0.84
CA GLU A 43 -28.91 -3.87 -0.41
C GLU A 43 -29.57 -2.49 -0.45
N ILE A 44 -28.78 -1.48 -0.83
CA ILE A 44 -29.21 -0.09 -0.89
C ILE A 44 -28.88 0.47 -2.27
N ILE A 45 -29.85 1.11 -2.91
CA ILE A 45 -29.71 1.82 -4.19
C ILE A 45 -30.27 3.23 -3.98
N ASP A 46 -29.49 4.26 -4.27
CA ASP A 46 -29.88 5.67 -4.11
C ASP A 46 -30.40 5.99 -2.69
N ASN A 47 -29.80 5.34 -1.68
CA ASN A 47 -30.18 5.39 -0.26
C ASN A 47 -31.55 4.76 0.09
N GLU A 48 -32.15 3.98 -0.81
CA GLU A 48 -33.34 3.17 -0.54
C GLU A 48 -32.97 1.70 -0.29
N GLU A 49 -33.50 1.10 0.78
CA GLU A 49 -33.34 -0.35 1.04
C GLU A 49 -34.15 -1.15 0.01
N VAL A 50 -33.47 -1.91 -0.85
CA VAL A 50 -34.12 -2.71 -1.90
C VAL A 50 -34.25 -4.19 -1.52
N ALA A 51 -33.37 -4.70 -0.67
CA ALA A 51 -33.43 -6.06 -0.15
C ALA A 51 -32.76 -6.15 1.23
N LYS A 52 -33.25 -7.05 2.10
CA LYS A 52 -32.72 -7.18 3.46
C LYS A 52 -32.87 -8.60 3.99
N GLN A 53 -31.85 -9.07 4.71
CA GLN A 53 -31.85 -10.35 5.41
C GLN A 53 -31.18 -10.18 6.77
N THR A 54 -31.77 -10.80 7.80
CA THR A 54 -31.28 -10.73 9.18
C THR A 54 -31.23 -12.12 9.78
N LYS A 55 -30.20 -12.42 10.55
CA LYS A 55 -30.05 -13.68 11.27
C LYS A 55 -29.39 -13.45 12.62
N LEU A 56 -29.78 -14.28 13.58
CA LEU A 56 -29.22 -14.29 14.91
C LEU A 56 -28.35 -15.53 15.10
N GLY A 57 -27.33 -15.41 15.95
CA GLY A 57 -26.49 -16.52 16.37
C GLY A 57 -25.97 -16.29 17.79
N THR A 58 -25.74 -17.40 18.48
CA THR A 58 -25.20 -17.40 19.83
C THR A 58 -23.77 -17.88 19.76
N PHE A 59 -22.87 -17.10 20.37
CA PHE A 59 -21.43 -17.35 20.37
C PHE A 59 -20.95 -17.46 21.81
N HIS A 60 -19.98 -18.35 22.05
CA HIS A 60 -19.39 -18.53 23.36
C HIS A 60 -17.90 -18.18 23.30
N PHE A 61 -17.50 -17.17 24.06
CA PHE A 61 -16.12 -16.71 24.12
C PHE A 61 -15.47 -17.06 25.44
N ASP A 62 -14.22 -17.49 25.37
CA ASP A 62 -13.35 -17.60 26.53
C ASP A 62 -12.77 -16.20 26.86
N PRO A 63 -12.47 -15.89 28.13
CA PRO A 63 -12.04 -14.55 28.55
C PRO A 63 -10.78 -14.04 27.84
N GLU A 64 -9.89 -14.95 27.43
CA GLU A 64 -8.57 -14.64 26.86
C GLU A 64 -8.51 -14.69 25.33
N SER A 65 -9.58 -15.09 24.62
CA SER A 65 -9.57 -15.18 23.16
C SER A 65 -10.93 -14.82 22.56
N GLN A 66 -10.99 -13.62 21.96
CA GLN A 66 -12.21 -13.06 21.38
C GLN A 66 -11.94 -12.73 19.92
N SER A 67 -12.26 -13.64 19.01
CA SER A 67 -12.17 -13.33 17.58
C SER A 67 -13.27 -14.04 16.82
N LEU A 68 -13.97 -13.27 16.01
CA LEU A 68 -14.91 -13.75 15.02
C LEU A 68 -14.28 -13.57 13.65
N ASP A 69 -14.33 -14.62 12.83
CA ASP A 69 -13.98 -14.53 11.43
C ASP A 69 -15.22 -14.15 10.64
N VAL A 70 -15.07 -13.17 9.74
CA VAL A 70 -16.14 -12.74 8.83
C VAL A 70 -15.74 -13.09 7.42
N ASN A 71 -16.47 -14.04 6.83
CA ASN A 71 -16.30 -14.48 5.46
C ASN A 71 -17.44 -13.97 4.59
N ARG A 72 -17.13 -13.76 3.31
CA ARG A 72 -18.10 -13.37 2.30
C ARG A 72 -17.86 -14.16 1.02
N ILE A 73 -18.92 -14.72 0.46
CA ILE A 73 -18.91 -15.51 -0.77
C ILE A 73 -19.95 -14.93 -1.74
N ARG A 74 -19.62 -14.86 -3.02
CA ARG A 74 -20.59 -14.58 -4.09
C ARG A 74 -20.82 -15.85 -4.90
N ILE A 75 -22.08 -16.20 -5.12
CA ILE A 75 -22.51 -17.24 -6.04
C ILE A 75 -23.13 -16.54 -7.24
N ALA A 76 -22.29 -16.27 -8.25
CA ALA A 76 -22.64 -15.49 -9.44
C ALA A 76 -23.85 -16.05 -10.19
N GLU A 77 -23.86 -17.37 -10.42
CA GLU A 77 -24.94 -18.08 -11.13
C GLU A 77 -26.32 -17.94 -10.46
N GLN A 78 -26.33 -17.64 -9.16
CA GLN A 78 -27.55 -17.50 -8.36
C GLN A 78 -27.85 -16.03 -8.00
N ASN A 79 -27.02 -15.09 -8.47
CA ASN A 79 -26.96 -13.71 -8.01
C ASN A 79 -27.10 -13.62 -6.48
N LYS A 80 -26.31 -14.42 -5.77
CA LYS A 80 -26.45 -14.57 -4.32
C LYS A 80 -25.17 -14.17 -3.63
N TRP A 81 -25.29 -13.27 -2.68
CA TRP A 81 -24.25 -12.95 -1.71
C TRP A 81 -24.46 -13.77 -0.45
N ILE A 82 -23.39 -14.34 0.08
CA ILE A 82 -23.39 -15.07 1.34
C ILE A 82 -22.41 -14.39 2.28
N PHE A 83 -22.87 -14.13 3.49
CA PHE A 83 -22.09 -13.60 4.60
C PHE A 83 -22.07 -14.63 5.70
N GLU A 84 -20.88 -14.97 6.17
CA GLU A 84 -20.66 -15.94 7.23
C GLU A 84 -19.87 -15.29 8.36
N ILE A 85 -20.34 -15.45 9.59
CA ILE A 85 -19.62 -15.07 10.81
C ILE A 85 -19.36 -16.36 11.56
N THR A 86 -18.10 -16.66 11.89
CA THR A 86 -17.72 -17.91 12.56
C THR A 86 -16.86 -17.63 13.77
N ASN A 87 -17.06 -18.38 14.86
CA ASN A 87 -16.14 -18.37 15.99
C ASN A 87 -14.86 -19.11 15.61
N ASN A 88 -13.71 -18.43 15.66
CA ASN A 88 -12.45 -19.03 15.23
C ASN A 88 -11.97 -20.19 16.14
N LYS A 89 -12.47 -20.28 17.38
CA LYS A 89 -12.21 -21.39 18.30
C LYS A 89 -13.30 -22.46 18.30
N LYS A 90 -14.51 -22.10 17.87
CA LYS A 90 -15.68 -23.01 17.82
C LYS A 90 -16.36 -22.92 16.45
N PRO A 91 -15.81 -23.53 15.40
CA PRO A 91 -16.30 -23.35 14.03
C PRO A 91 -17.76 -23.75 13.80
N ASP A 92 -18.32 -24.60 14.67
CA ASP A 92 -19.74 -24.97 14.66
C ASP A 92 -20.67 -23.81 15.07
N GLU A 93 -20.13 -22.77 15.71
CA GLU A 93 -20.83 -21.52 16.03
C GLU A 93 -20.67 -20.55 14.85
N ALA A 94 -21.66 -20.57 13.95
CA ALA A 94 -21.66 -19.70 12.78
C ALA A 94 -23.02 -19.08 12.46
N ILE A 95 -23.00 -17.86 11.94
CA ILE A 95 -24.13 -17.20 11.28
C ILE A 95 -23.86 -17.15 9.79
N VAL A 96 -24.57 -17.95 9.01
CA VAL A 96 -24.58 -17.87 7.54
C VAL A 96 -25.86 -17.20 7.06
N MET A 97 -25.73 -16.11 6.31
CA MET A 97 -26.82 -15.36 5.68
C MET A 97 -26.61 -15.29 4.18
N GLY A 98 -27.70 -15.32 3.42
CA GLY A 98 -27.66 -15.17 1.97
C GLY A 98 -28.62 -14.10 1.48
N LEU A 99 -28.15 -13.13 0.71
CA LEU A 99 -28.97 -12.14 0.02
C LEU A 99 -28.97 -12.45 -1.48
N ILE A 100 -30.14 -12.75 -2.04
CA ILE A 100 -30.31 -12.82 -3.49
C ILE A 100 -30.60 -11.41 -3.97
N THR A 101 -29.80 -10.95 -4.91
CA THR A 101 -29.84 -9.61 -5.50
C THR A 101 -30.08 -9.75 -7.00
N THR A 102 -30.78 -8.83 -7.65
CA THR A 102 -30.84 -8.78 -9.12
C THR A 102 -29.95 -7.71 -9.72
N THR A 103 -29.34 -6.91 -8.85
CA THR A 103 -28.70 -5.63 -9.18
C THR A 103 -27.23 -5.64 -8.78
N THR A 104 -26.83 -6.24 -7.66
CA THR A 104 -25.41 -6.44 -7.31
C THR A 104 -24.83 -7.70 -7.98
N THR A 105 -24.80 -7.68 -9.31
CA THR A 105 -24.31 -8.80 -10.15
C THR A 105 -22.81 -8.78 -10.40
N GLY A 106 -22.06 -7.79 -9.87
CA GLY A 106 -20.60 -7.72 -9.96
C GLY A 106 -19.92 -8.05 -8.63
N ASN A 107 -18.59 -7.96 -8.55
CA ASN A 107 -17.89 -7.81 -7.26
C ASN A 107 -17.87 -6.32 -6.88
N PRO A 108 -17.86 -5.97 -5.59
CA PRO A 108 -17.80 -4.57 -5.18
C PRO A 108 -16.46 -3.95 -5.57
N ILE A 109 -16.50 -2.68 -5.95
CA ILE A 109 -15.35 -1.87 -6.33
C ILE A 109 -14.69 -1.17 -5.14
N GLY A 110 -15.36 -1.16 -3.98
CA GLY A 110 -14.85 -0.55 -2.74
C GLY A 110 -15.52 -1.13 -1.49
N LEU A 111 -14.92 -0.87 -0.34
CA LEU A 111 -15.40 -1.28 0.98
C LEU A 111 -15.09 -0.19 2.01
N ASP A 112 -16.12 0.28 2.72
CA ASP A 112 -15.97 1.07 3.94
C ASP A 112 -16.34 0.21 5.16
N ILE A 113 -15.60 0.36 6.26
CA ILE A 113 -15.87 -0.33 7.52
C ILE A 113 -16.04 0.70 8.62
N GLU A 114 -17.20 0.70 9.26
CA GLU A 114 -17.54 1.66 10.30
C GLU A 114 -17.91 0.96 11.61
N SER A 115 -17.41 1.50 12.72
CA SER A 115 -17.92 1.14 14.03
C SER A 115 -19.16 1.97 14.34
N ILE A 116 -20.32 1.40 14.03
CA ILE A 116 -21.62 2.02 14.34
C ILE A 116 -22.01 1.94 15.83
N ASN A 117 -21.19 1.32 16.69
CA ASN A 117 -21.46 1.23 18.13
C ASN A 117 -20.17 1.44 18.93
N THR A 118 -20.11 2.57 19.66
CA THR A 118 -18.94 2.99 20.45
C THR A 118 -18.78 2.21 21.77
N GLY A 119 -19.73 1.33 22.12
CA GLY A 119 -19.68 0.57 23.36
C GLY A 119 -18.68 -0.58 23.37
N PHE A 120 -18.14 -0.98 22.22
CA PHE A 120 -17.29 -2.17 22.08
C PHE A 120 -16.12 -1.91 21.12
N ASN A 121 -14.88 -2.00 21.64
CA ASN A 121 -13.67 -1.99 20.83
C ASN A 121 -13.42 -3.41 20.30
N ALA A 122 -13.87 -3.68 19.09
CA ALA A 122 -13.52 -4.90 18.37
C ALA A 122 -12.52 -4.56 17.26
N ASP A 123 -11.29 -5.03 17.38
CA ASP A 123 -10.28 -4.94 16.32
C ASP A 123 -10.47 -6.11 15.34
N LEU A 124 -10.65 -5.80 14.06
CA LEU A 124 -10.92 -6.79 13.02
C LEU A 124 -9.72 -7.02 12.12
N ARG A 125 -9.40 -8.31 11.93
CA ARG A 125 -8.53 -8.81 10.86
C ARG A 125 -9.43 -9.40 9.77
N ALA A 126 -9.82 -8.59 8.80
CA ALA A 126 -10.53 -9.09 7.63
C ALA A 126 -9.54 -9.75 6.67
N ASN A 127 -9.61 -11.07 6.51
CA ASN A 127 -8.96 -11.77 5.41
C ASN A 127 -9.92 -11.78 4.22
N ASN A 128 -9.57 -11.06 3.15
CA ASN A 128 -10.35 -11.03 1.93
C ASN A 128 -10.06 -12.25 1.04
N LEU A 129 -11.15 -12.74 0.43
CA LEU A 129 -11.27 -13.50 -0.83
C LEU A 129 -10.99 -15.01 -0.82
N ALA A 130 -12.04 -15.80 -0.62
CA ALA A 130 -12.18 -17.09 -1.28
C ALA A 130 -12.73 -16.85 -2.70
N ILE A 131 -11.86 -16.92 -3.72
CA ILE A 131 -12.23 -16.83 -5.14
C ILE A 131 -12.58 -18.23 -5.64
N LEU A 132 -13.78 -18.41 -6.18
CA LEU A 132 -14.19 -19.61 -6.94
C LEU A 132 -14.15 -19.41 -8.47
N GLU A 133 -13.70 -18.25 -8.95
CA GLU A 133 -13.59 -17.96 -10.38
C GLU A 133 -12.13 -18.00 -10.84
N ALA A 134 -11.77 -18.99 -11.67
CA ALA A 134 -10.43 -19.15 -12.22
C ALA A 134 -9.94 -17.96 -13.09
N THR A 135 -10.85 -17.05 -13.45
CA THR A 135 -10.60 -15.88 -14.31
C THR A 135 -10.67 -14.55 -13.56
N TYR A 136 -10.96 -14.54 -12.26
CA TYR A 136 -11.07 -13.30 -11.51
C TYR A 136 -9.69 -12.72 -11.20
N VAL A 137 -9.45 -11.50 -11.67
CA VAL A 137 -8.30 -10.68 -11.30
C VAL A 137 -8.74 -9.78 -10.14
N PRO A 138 -8.20 -9.92 -8.92
CA PRO A 138 -8.55 -9.03 -7.82
C PRO A 138 -8.24 -7.57 -8.19
N PRO A 139 -9.08 -6.61 -7.76
CA PRO A 139 -8.77 -5.21 -7.94
C PRO A 139 -7.49 -4.91 -7.16
N VAL A 140 -6.52 -4.33 -7.86
CA VAL A 140 -5.27 -3.88 -7.28
C VAL A 140 -5.57 -2.69 -6.37
N LEU A 141 -5.37 -2.84 -5.07
CA LEU A 141 -5.52 -1.80 -4.07
C LEU A 141 -4.21 -1.03 -3.92
N ASP A 142 -4.27 0.27 -4.20
CA ASP A 142 -3.18 1.19 -3.94
C ASP A 142 -3.08 1.46 -2.44
N GLN A 143 -1.98 1.05 -1.82
CA GLN A 143 -1.67 1.32 -0.43
C GLN A 143 -0.46 2.24 -0.32
N LEU A 144 -0.68 3.37 0.32
CA LEU A 144 0.36 4.34 0.65
C LEU A 144 1.13 3.88 1.89
N ILE A 145 2.41 3.54 1.72
CA ILE A 145 3.30 3.14 2.84
C ILE A 145 3.94 4.35 3.49
N LEU A 146 4.36 5.30 2.66
CA LEU A 146 5.08 6.48 3.09
C LEU A 146 4.63 7.67 2.27
N GLU A 147 4.25 8.73 2.96
CA GLU A 147 4.08 10.07 2.40
C GLU A 147 4.83 11.03 3.30
N ALA A 148 5.91 11.60 2.77
CA ALA A 148 6.78 12.48 3.50
C ALA A 148 7.04 13.74 2.71
N TYR A 149 6.58 14.87 3.25
CA TYR A 149 6.95 16.20 2.76
C TYR A 149 7.92 16.81 3.76
N PHE A 150 9.06 17.29 3.31
CA PHE A 150 10.07 17.89 4.17
C PHE A 150 9.75 19.37 4.46
N ALA A 151 8.47 19.67 4.70
CA ALA A 151 7.98 21.02 4.99
C ALA A 151 8.40 21.54 6.38
N THR A 152 8.85 20.62 7.25
CA THR A 152 9.36 20.90 8.59
C THR A 152 10.72 20.22 8.77
N ALA A 153 11.46 20.63 9.82
CA ALA A 153 12.76 20.06 10.17
C ALA A 153 12.67 18.67 10.83
N GLU A 154 11.54 17.98 10.69
CA GLU A 154 11.32 16.64 11.24
C GLU A 154 11.56 15.57 10.18
N TRP A 155 12.07 14.42 10.61
CA TRP A 155 12.28 13.27 9.74
C TRP A 155 11.00 12.42 9.63
N PRO A 156 10.69 11.89 8.44
CA PRO A 156 9.65 10.89 8.34
C PRO A 156 10.05 9.61 9.08
N LYS A 157 9.05 8.85 9.51
CA LYS A 157 9.29 7.62 10.27
C LYS A 157 10.16 6.65 9.46
N GLY A 158 11.22 6.14 10.08
CA GLY A 158 12.14 5.20 9.45
C GLY A 158 13.21 5.85 8.55
N PHE A 159 13.27 7.18 8.50
CA PHE A 159 14.32 7.95 7.83
C PHE A 159 15.51 8.21 8.76
N THR A 160 16.72 8.01 8.26
CA THR A 160 17.95 8.34 8.97
C THR A 160 18.97 8.96 8.01
N THR A 161 19.76 9.92 8.52
CA THR A 161 20.85 10.56 7.78
C THR A 161 21.89 11.08 8.77
N ASN A 162 23.16 11.14 8.34
CA ASN A 162 24.24 11.76 9.13
C ASN A 162 24.65 13.15 8.61
N SER A 163 24.17 13.54 7.43
CA SER A 163 24.62 14.76 6.72
C SER A 163 23.50 15.79 6.49
N GLY A 164 22.28 15.50 6.92
CA GLY A 164 21.10 16.34 6.67
C GLY A 164 21.19 17.75 7.25
N ILE A 165 21.13 18.76 6.38
CA ILE A 165 21.00 20.18 6.71
C ILE A 165 19.64 20.67 6.20
N TYR A 166 18.79 21.18 7.09
CA TYR A 166 17.48 21.71 6.71
C TYR A 166 17.58 23.15 6.20
N ASP A 167 17.00 23.41 5.02
CA ASP A 167 16.81 24.76 4.48
C ASP A 167 15.36 25.19 4.75
N SER A 168 15.17 26.02 5.78
CA SER A 168 13.84 26.48 6.19
C SER A 168 13.19 27.46 5.22
N MET A 169 13.97 28.15 4.37
CA MET A 169 13.41 29.06 3.37
C MET A 169 12.85 28.28 2.18
N ARG A 170 13.49 27.16 1.84
CA ARG A 170 13.11 26.32 0.70
C ARG A 170 12.32 25.07 1.07
N GLN A 171 12.17 24.80 2.37
CA GLN A 171 11.42 23.67 2.92
C GLN A 171 11.90 22.32 2.35
N MET A 172 13.22 22.10 2.43
CA MET A 172 13.88 20.92 1.88
C MET A 172 15.16 20.60 2.65
N TYR A 173 15.70 19.40 2.44
CA TYR A 173 16.98 19.02 3.03
C TYR A 173 18.11 18.98 2.00
N GLN A 174 19.29 19.38 2.43
CA GLN A 174 20.55 19.11 1.75
C GLN A 174 21.23 17.95 2.45
N LEU A 175 21.51 16.87 1.73
CA LEU A 175 22.07 15.66 2.33
C LEU A 175 22.96 14.90 1.36
N GLN A 176 23.95 14.23 1.91
CA GLN A 176 24.90 13.38 1.21
C GLN A 176 24.52 11.90 1.30
N ASP A 177 23.74 11.54 2.32
CA ASP A 177 23.31 10.19 2.63
C ASP A 177 21.89 10.17 3.21
N PHE A 178 21.13 9.10 2.95
CA PHE A 178 20.00 8.73 3.79
C PHE A 178 19.72 7.23 3.71
N THR A 179 18.98 6.73 4.71
CA THR A 179 18.29 5.43 4.67
C THR A 179 16.82 5.64 4.99
N GLN A 180 15.93 4.97 4.27
CA GLN A 180 14.48 4.92 4.53
C GLN A 180 14.01 3.46 4.56
N ARG A 181 13.27 3.07 5.60
CA ARG A 181 12.58 1.76 5.65
C ARG A 181 11.25 1.81 4.91
N ILE A 182 10.97 0.84 4.03
CA ILE A 182 9.82 0.86 3.10
C ILE A 182 9.05 -0.46 2.94
N GLU A 183 9.45 -1.55 3.60
CA GLU A 183 8.75 -2.84 3.70
C GLU A 183 7.57 -3.10 2.75
N ILE A 184 7.89 -3.61 1.56
CA ILE A 184 6.95 -4.11 0.55
C ILE A 184 7.17 -5.62 0.44
N ALA A 185 6.09 -6.39 0.44
CA ALA A 185 6.17 -7.84 0.28
C ALA A 185 6.76 -8.22 -1.09
N ASP A 186 7.20 -9.47 -1.21
CA ASP A 186 7.58 -10.04 -2.50
C ASP A 186 6.38 -10.09 -3.45
N SER A 187 6.66 -10.21 -4.75
CA SER A 187 5.71 -10.30 -5.86
C SER A 187 4.63 -9.22 -5.87
N THR A 188 4.95 -8.07 -5.30
CA THR A 188 4.02 -6.95 -5.11
C THR A 188 4.43 -5.81 -6.02
N LYS A 189 3.47 -5.25 -6.77
CA LYS A 189 3.73 -4.07 -7.58
C LYS A 189 3.96 -2.86 -6.66
N PHE A 190 4.86 -1.96 -7.02
CA PHE A 190 5.19 -0.77 -6.23
C PHE A 190 5.61 0.42 -7.07
N ALA A 191 5.51 1.61 -6.48
CA ALA A 191 6.03 2.87 -6.98
C ALA A 191 6.74 3.63 -5.86
N ILE A 192 7.99 4.04 -6.08
CA ILE A 192 8.73 4.92 -5.18
C ILE A 192 9.03 6.22 -5.92
N GLN A 193 8.59 7.33 -5.36
CA GLN A 193 8.75 8.68 -5.91
C GLN A 193 9.53 9.57 -4.95
N LEU A 194 10.35 10.42 -5.55
CA LEU A 194 11.38 11.19 -4.86
C LEU A 194 11.70 12.44 -5.67
N ASN A 195 11.76 13.63 -5.05
CA ASN A 195 12.41 14.78 -5.67
C ASN A 195 13.88 14.87 -5.21
N ALA A 196 14.80 14.55 -6.11
CA ALA A 196 16.25 14.64 -5.87
C ALA A 196 16.88 15.60 -6.88
N ALA A 197 17.64 16.59 -6.42
CA ALA A 197 18.39 17.50 -7.27
C ALA A 197 19.83 17.66 -6.75
N PRO A 198 20.87 17.28 -7.51
CA PRO A 198 22.25 17.48 -7.08
C PRO A 198 22.56 18.97 -6.98
N LEU A 199 23.16 19.40 -5.86
CA LEU A 199 23.50 20.81 -5.63
C LEU A 199 24.69 21.27 -6.48
N SER A 200 25.64 20.38 -6.70
CA SER A 200 26.81 20.56 -7.56
C SER A 200 27.15 19.24 -8.26
N LEU A 201 28.24 19.21 -9.02
CA LEU A 201 28.75 17.99 -9.63
C LEU A 201 30.10 17.63 -9.03
N PRO A 202 30.41 16.34 -8.84
CA PRO A 202 31.73 15.91 -8.43
C PRO A 202 32.76 16.30 -9.49
N ALA A 203 33.97 16.67 -9.06
CA ALA A 203 34.99 17.18 -9.95
C ALA A 203 35.61 16.05 -10.78
N ALA A 204 36.04 14.98 -10.11
CA ALA A 204 36.75 13.86 -10.73
C ALA A 204 35.85 12.66 -11.00
N ASN A 205 34.86 12.42 -10.14
CA ASN A 205 33.96 11.29 -10.30
C ASN A 205 32.94 11.51 -11.44
N ASN A 206 32.63 10.44 -12.16
CA ASN A 206 31.57 10.45 -13.16
C ASN A 206 30.20 10.18 -12.53
N ASP A 207 30.16 9.41 -11.44
CA ASP A 207 28.96 9.11 -10.68
C ASP A 207 28.66 10.31 -9.76
N ILE A 208 27.39 10.73 -9.66
CA ILE A 208 26.94 11.92 -8.94
C ILE A 208 26.28 11.53 -7.62
N PHE A 209 25.26 10.68 -7.69
CA PHE A 209 24.71 9.97 -6.54
C PHE A 209 24.12 8.64 -6.98
N GLY A 210 24.01 7.70 -6.03
CA GLY A 210 23.38 6.42 -6.21
C GLY A 210 22.23 6.22 -5.23
N ILE A 211 21.19 5.52 -5.66
CA ILE A 211 20.08 5.03 -4.84
C ILE A 211 20.06 3.53 -4.94
N ARG A 212 20.29 2.87 -3.82
CA ARG A 212 20.11 1.44 -3.64
C ARG A 212 18.73 1.18 -3.06
N VAL A 213 17.99 0.28 -3.68
CA VAL A 213 16.73 -0.26 -3.16
C VAL A 213 16.94 -1.74 -2.89
N ASP A 214 16.91 -2.12 -1.62
CA ASP A 214 17.07 -3.52 -1.21
C ASP A 214 15.89 -4.35 -1.73
N GLY A 215 16.18 -5.50 -2.34
CA GLY A 215 15.24 -6.32 -3.09
C GLY A 215 15.22 -6.04 -4.59
N VAL A 216 15.80 -4.91 -5.05
CA VAL A 216 15.71 -4.45 -6.44
C VAL A 216 17.10 -4.29 -7.07
N GLY A 217 17.92 -3.36 -6.58
CA GLY A 217 19.20 -3.02 -7.19
C GLY A 217 19.69 -1.61 -6.88
N ASN A 218 20.68 -1.15 -7.65
CA ASN A 218 21.29 0.16 -7.51
C ASN A 218 21.10 1.01 -8.78
N PHE A 219 20.52 2.19 -8.60
CA PHE A 219 20.36 3.22 -9.64
C PHE A 219 21.43 4.29 -9.42
N THR A 220 22.13 4.72 -10.46
CA THR A 220 23.18 5.73 -10.35
C THR A 220 23.01 6.79 -11.42
N LEU A 221 22.95 8.05 -10.99
CA LEU A 221 23.07 9.18 -11.89
C LEU A 221 24.56 9.41 -12.17
N MET A 222 24.93 9.41 -13.44
CA MET A 222 26.26 9.76 -13.91
C MET A 222 26.19 11.02 -14.76
N LYS A 223 27.33 11.69 -15.00
CA LYS A 223 27.34 12.97 -15.75
C LYS A 223 26.71 12.88 -17.14
N GLY A 224 26.77 11.73 -17.81
CA GLY A 224 26.22 11.53 -19.15
C GLY A 224 25.28 10.33 -19.29
N HIS A 225 25.01 9.58 -18.22
CA HIS A 225 24.21 8.36 -18.28
C HIS A 225 23.41 8.18 -17.00
N ILE A 226 22.37 7.37 -17.09
CA ILE A 226 21.76 6.69 -15.94
C ILE A 226 22.19 5.23 -16.02
N LYS A 227 22.60 4.67 -14.89
CA LYS A 227 23.02 3.28 -14.75
C LYS A 227 22.10 2.56 -13.77
N PHE A 228 21.68 1.34 -14.12
CA PHE A 228 21.02 0.42 -13.22
C PHE A 228 21.80 -0.90 -13.16
N VAL A 229 21.96 -1.42 -11.94
CA VAL A 229 22.51 -2.76 -11.69
C VAL A 229 21.55 -3.50 -10.78
N GLN A 230 21.03 -4.63 -11.24
CA GLN A 230 20.16 -5.48 -10.43
C GLN A 230 20.89 -6.01 -9.20
N GLU A 231 20.18 -6.18 -8.08
CA GLU A 231 20.78 -6.74 -6.88
C GLU A 231 21.32 -8.16 -7.11
N GLY A 232 22.62 -8.36 -6.85
CA GLY A 232 23.32 -9.63 -7.03
C GLY A 232 23.89 -9.85 -8.44
N ALA A 233 23.67 -8.92 -9.38
CA ALA A 233 24.28 -8.94 -10.71
C ALA A 233 25.69 -8.32 -10.69
N ASP A 234 26.49 -8.59 -11.73
CA ASP A 234 27.81 -8.01 -11.87
C ASP A 234 27.70 -6.53 -12.30
N PRO A 235 28.29 -5.57 -11.56
CA PRO A 235 28.11 -4.14 -11.82
C PRO A 235 28.81 -3.63 -13.09
N VAL A 236 29.67 -4.44 -13.72
CA VAL A 236 30.38 -4.09 -14.95
C VAL A 236 29.72 -4.78 -16.16
N LEU A 237 29.39 -6.06 -16.03
CA LEU A 237 28.87 -6.86 -17.14
C LEU A 237 27.36 -6.71 -17.35
N ASP A 238 26.60 -6.56 -16.26
CA ASP A 238 25.13 -6.62 -16.28
C ASP A 238 24.48 -5.24 -16.12
N ALA A 239 25.27 -4.16 -16.24
CA ALA A 239 24.78 -2.81 -16.09
C ALA A 239 23.91 -2.38 -17.28
N VAL A 240 22.68 -1.93 -16.98
CA VAL A 240 21.80 -1.29 -17.96
C VAL A 240 22.09 0.22 -17.96
N LEU A 241 22.41 0.76 -19.13
CA LEU A 241 22.80 2.16 -19.30
C LEU A 241 21.85 2.87 -20.26
N VAL A 242 21.43 4.08 -19.88
CA VAL A 242 20.69 5.00 -20.75
C VAL A 242 21.46 6.31 -20.86
N ALA A 243 21.82 6.69 -22.08
CA ALA A 243 22.55 7.93 -22.35
C ALA A 243 21.65 9.16 -22.19
N LEU A 244 22.24 10.23 -21.65
CA LEU A 244 21.64 11.55 -21.59
C LEU A 244 21.98 12.34 -22.85
N ASP A 245 21.07 13.23 -23.28
CA ASP A 245 21.25 14.01 -24.51
C ASP A 245 22.41 15.02 -24.39
N LYS A 246 22.72 15.42 -23.16
CA LYS A 246 23.81 16.32 -22.79
C LYS A 246 24.35 15.90 -21.43
N GLN A 247 25.53 16.42 -21.09
CA GLN A 247 25.99 16.32 -19.70
C GLN A 247 25.03 17.05 -18.78
N VAL A 248 24.73 16.43 -17.64
CA VAL A 248 23.89 17.02 -16.59
C VAL A 248 24.51 18.29 -16.03
N ALA A 249 23.65 19.27 -15.74
CA ALA A 249 23.99 20.42 -14.91
C ALA A 249 23.02 20.50 -13.72
N PRO A 250 23.45 20.97 -12.53
CA PRO A 250 22.57 21.13 -11.36
C PRO A 250 21.29 21.93 -11.67
N ALA A 251 21.40 22.95 -12.51
CA ALA A 251 20.28 23.80 -12.93
C ALA A 251 19.22 23.06 -13.78
N ASP A 252 19.52 21.87 -14.31
CA ASP A 252 18.53 21.04 -15.01
C ASP A 252 17.52 20.41 -14.03
N PHE A 253 17.86 20.35 -12.73
CA PHE A 253 17.06 19.67 -11.70
C PHE A 253 16.37 20.65 -10.75
N TYR A 254 16.98 21.80 -10.48
CA TYR A 254 16.44 22.78 -9.55
C TYR A 254 16.62 24.21 -10.07
N GLY A 255 15.52 24.95 -10.19
CA GLY A 255 15.50 26.30 -10.74
C GLY A 255 14.30 27.11 -10.23
N PHE A 256 14.45 28.44 -10.18
CA PHE A 256 13.38 29.34 -9.71
C PHE A 256 12.81 28.96 -8.33
N ASN A 257 13.67 28.49 -7.41
CA ASN A 257 13.30 27.95 -6.09
C ASN A 257 12.30 26.77 -6.15
N SER A 258 12.40 25.93 -7.17
CA SER A 258 11.54 24.76 -7.33
C SER A 258 12.27 23.58 -7.98
N PHE A 259 11.82 22.37 -7.65
CA PHE A 259 12.23 21.14 -8.32
C PHE A 259 11.63 21.08 -9.73
N LEU A 260 12.47 20.83 -10.73
CA LEU A 260 12.08 20.74 -12.14
C LEU A 260 11.67 19.31 -12.51
N ALA A 261 11.00 19.11 -13.64
CA ALA A 261 10.60 17.76 -14.06
C ALA A 261 11.74 16.72 -14.07
N PRO A 262 12.99 17.04 -14.48
CA PRO A 262 14.11 16.10 -14.43
C PRO A 262 14.54 15.65 -13.03
N SER A 263 14.17 16.36 -11.96
CA SER A 263 14.47 15.95 -10.57
C SER A 263 13.46 14.99 -9.97
N LYS A 264 12.36 14.70 -10.68
CA LYS A 264 11.35 13.74 -10.25
C LYS A 264 11.85 12.34 -10.58
N LEU A 265 12.29 11.63 -9.55
CA LEU A 265 12.69 10.24 -9.62
C LEU A 265 11.46 9.36 -9.37
N LEU A 266 11.28 8.35 -10.23
CA LEU A 266 10.24 7.35 -10.10
C LEU A 266 10.84 5.97 -10.36
N ILE A 267 10.69 5.06 -9.41
CA ILE A 267 11.03 3.63 -9.53
C ILE A 267 9.73 2.84 -9.44
N GLU A 268 9.41 2.06 -10.47
CA GLU A 268 8.20 1.24 -10.53
C GLU A 268 8.57 -0.22 -10.78
N GLY A 269 8.17 -1.10 -9.88
CA GLY A 269 8.23 -2.56 -10.08
C GLY A 269 6.83 -3.09 -10.30
N ASP A 270 6.64 -3.97 -11.27
CA ASP A 270 5.32 -4.50 -11.64
C ASP A 270 4.85 -5.72 -10.83
N GLY A 271 5.67 -6.20 -9.89
CA GLY A 271 5.40 -7.40 -9.10
C GLY A 271 5.75 -8.71 -9.81
N ILE A 272 6.12 -8.68 -11.10
CA ILE A 272 6.36 -9.87 -11.93
C ILE A 272 7.68 -9.80 -12.73
N SER A 273 8.64 -9.02 -12.23
CA SER A 273 10.03 -8.87 -12.69
C SER A 273 10.34 -7.69 -13.60
N ASN A 274 9.37 -6.89 -14.06
CA ASN A 274 9.68 -5.69 -14.85
C ASN A 274 9.85 -4.48 -13.95
N LEU A 275 10.86 -3.67 -14.27
CA LEU A 275 11.24 -2.48 -13.55
C LEU A 275 11.31 -1.30 -14.52
N THR A 276 10.68 -0.19 -14.16
CA THR A 276 10.82 1.09 -14.86
C THR A 276 11.42 2.11 -13.92
N PHE A 277 12.47 2.79 -14.39
CA PHE A 277 13.13 3.88 -13.68
C PHE A 277 13.08 5.15 -14.52
N THR A 278 12.50 6.21 -13.98
CA THR A 278 12.45 7.51 -14.62
C THR A 278 13.21 8.53 -13.79
N TYR A 279 14.20 9.18 -14.41
CA TYR A 279 14.93 10.30 -13.80
C TYR A 279 15.68 11.10 -14.87
N ALA A 280 16.04 12.36 -14.60
CA ALA A 280 16.74 13.25 -15.53
C ALA A 280 16.07 13.34 -16.93
N GLY A 281 14.74 13.19 -16.99
CA GLY A 281 13.97 13.18 -18.24
C GLY A 281 14.15 11.93 -19.12
N LYS A 282 14.77 10.86 -18.59
CA LYS A 282 14.93 9.58 -19.27
C LYS A 282 14.18 8.48 -18.54
N VAL A 283 13.81 7.46 -19.32
CA VAL A 283 13.19 6.23 -18.84
C VAL A 283 14.13 5.07 -19.15
N LEU A 284 14.37 4.23 -18.15
CA LEU A 284 15.13 3.00 -18.24
C LEU A 284 14.20 1.84 -17.89
N HIS A 285 14.18 0.83 -18.75
CA HIS A 285 13.47 -0.43 -18.51
C HIS A 285 14.49 -1.53 -18.20
N ALA A 286 14.25 -2.28 -17.14
CA ALA A 286 15.11 -3.37 -16.68
C ALA A 286 14.30 -4.47 -16.01
N THR A 287 15.00 -5.49 -15.52
CA THR A 287 14.41 -6.57 -14.71
C THR A 287 14.88 -6.51 -13.27
N TYR A 288 14.06 -7.01 -12.35
CA TYR A 288 14.41 -7.21 -10.95
C TYR A 288 13.92 -8.57 -10.46
N ASN A 289 14.30 -9.00 -9.25
CA ASN A 289 13.83 -10.25 -8.67
C ASN A 289 12.57 -10.00 -7.83
N PRO A 290 11.36 -10.35 -8.31
CA PRO A 290 10.13 -10.10 -7.56
C PRO A 290 10.02 -11.01 -6.32
N MET A 291 10.77 -12.10 -6.22
CA MET A 291 10.73 -13.01 -5.07
C MET A 291 11.45 -12.46 -3.82
N LYS A 292 12.07 -11.28 -3.93
CA LYS A 292 12.68 -10.59 -2.79
C LYS A 292 11.76 -9.45 -2.34
N PRO A 293 11.49 -9.30 -1.03
CA PRO A 293 10.77 -8.15 -0.53
C PRO A 293 11.60 -6.87 -0.69
N VAL A 294 10.92 -5.73 -0.85
CA VAL A 294 11.58 -4.41 -0.85
C VAL A 294 11.64 -3.88 0.57
N VAL A 295 12.84 -3.80 1.16
CA VAL A 295 12.97 -3.56 2.61
C VAL A 295 13.35 -2.11 2.92
N SER A 296 14.32 -1.57 2.18
CA SER A 296 14.88 -0.26 2.44
C SER A 296 15.36 0.43 1.15
N MET A 297 15.44 1.76 1.22
CA MET A 297 16.08 2.61 0.23
C MET A 297 17.25 3.35 0.90
N GLN A 298 18.37 3.43 0.21
CA GLN A 298 19.58 4.11 0.66
C GLN A 298 20.11 5.01 -0.45
N MET A 299 20.42 6.26 -0.15
CA MET A 299 21.11 7.15 -1.08
C MET A 299 22.52 7.43 -0.57
N ASN A 300 23.47 7.46 -1.50
CA ASN A 300 24.81 7.99 -1.25
C ASN A 300 25.22 8.92 -2.39
N SER A 301 25.69 10.12 -2.04
CA SER A 301 26.37 11.02 -2.96
C SER A 301 27.84 10.65 -3.12
N TYR A 302 28.41 11.00 -4.27
CA TYR A 302 29.83 10.83 -4.53
C TYR A 302 30.59 12.14 -4.25
N GLU A 303 31.82 12.02 -3.72
CA GLU A 303 32.66 13.15 -3.30
C GLU A 303 32.00 14.08 -2.25
N GLY A 304 30.98 13.61 -1.53
CA GLY A 304 30.24 14.41 -0.55
C GLY A 304 29.43 15.54 -1.16
N VAL A 305 29.07 15.44 -2.45
CA VAL A 305 28.24 16.42 -3.13
C VAL A 305 26.80 16.36 -2.60
N PRO A 306 26.28 17.40 -1.94
CA PRO A 306 24.93 17.36 -1.40
C PRO A 306 23.87 17.24 -2.50
N VAL A 307 22.81 16.51 -2.20
CA VAL A 307 21.58 16.43 -2.99
C VAL A 307 20.48 17.16 -2.21
N ASN A 308 19.79 18.07 -2.89
CA ASN A 308 18.55 18.62 -2.40
C ASN A 308 17.48 17.53 -2.49
N LEU A 309 16.87 17.22 -1.35
CA LEU A 309 15.81 16.26 -1.21
C LEU A 309 14.53 16.98 -0.80
N ASP A 310 13.48 16.74 -1.57
CA ASP A 310 12.11 17.03 -1.18
C ASP A 310 11.23 15.82 -1.52
N ASN A 311 10.05 15.75 -0.91
CA ASN A 311 8.96 14.82 -1.13
C ASN A 311 9.37 13.36 -1.42
N MET A 312 9.01 12.46 -0.51
CA MET A 312 9.14 11.01 -0.71
C MET A 312 7.78 10.34 -0.58
N LEU A 313 7.35 9.67 -1.66
CA LEU A 313 6.09 8.94 -1.71
C LEU A 313 6.37 7.49 -2.09
N VAL A 314 5.83 6.54 -1.32
CA VAL A 314 5.99 5.10 -1.57
C VAL A 314 4.61 4.47 -1.54
N THR A 315 4.23 3.88 -2.66
CA THR A 315 2.96 3.20 -2.85
C THR A 315 3.22 1.77 -3.27
N TYR A 316 2.43 0.83 -2.75
CA TYR A 316 2.39 -0.53 -3.28
C TYR A 316 0.97 -0.92 -3.62
N TYR A 317 0.87 -1.98 -4.41
CA TYR A 317 -0.32 -2.37 -5.15
C TYR A 317 -0.62 -3.82 -4.79
N LYS A 318 -1.68 -4.05 -4.02
CA LYS A 318 -2.05 -5.36 -3.46
C LYS A 318 -3.29 -5.94 -4.10
#